data_AF-A0A816PA00-F1
#
_entry.id   AF-A0A816PA00-F1
#
_cell.length_a   1.000
_cell.length_b   1.000
_cell.length_c   1.000
_cell.angle_alpha   90.00
_cell.angle_beta   90.00
_cell.angle_gamma   90.00
#
_symmetry.space_group_name_H-M   'P 1'
#
loop_
_entity.id
_entity.type
_entity.pdbx_description
1 polymer ?
#
loop_
_entity_poly.entity_id
_entity_poly.type
_entity_poly.pdbx_seq_one_letter_code
_entity_poly.pdbx_strand_id
1 'polypeptide(L)'
;MGYILGKPFNEKDLQGLCGVNNGTKKKNLEKTGHKGLGFKAVFGKSDLVYVNTNSEWFRFDSSYRIKWSELWGTKDQETWELNNDRQFIYPWQINPIWTSQAEVPNVIQTYITLKCYRSQVAYIILLNSSDEIRSAIDQLKEQPYTFLFLRNISKITFDMKHLDILSIVYDMDCCLKKISFNQEMISQWFIKRLKLDVPDTVRCNLAKDRKVPEKLKFIKIAEVFLAAKYFDPIMDENNYLVNDGSLRKLNENESILFSYLPTKITEYKFPVLINANFLINANREQIHTGK
;
A
#
# COMPACT_ATOMS: atom_id res chain seq x y z
N MET A 1 -2.58 -9.07 -14.40
CA MET A 1 -1.21 -8.52 -14.22
C MET A 1 -1.33 -7.08 -13.76
N GLY A 2 -0.41 -6.57 -12.94
CA GLY A 2 -0.44 -5.18 -12.46
C GLY A 2 0.89 -4.48 -12.72
N TYR A 3 0.84 -3.22 -13.15
CA TYR A 3 2.04 -2.40 -13.35
C TYR A 3 1.91 -1.08 -12.61
N ILE A 4 3.07 -0.50 -12.24
CA ILE A 4 3.12 0.75 -11.52
C ILE A 4 4.04 1.70 -12.29
N LEU A 5 3.56 2.90 -12.57
CA LEU A 5 4.37 4.02 -13.03
C LEU A 5 5.14 4.65 -11.86
N GLY A 6 5.88 3.80 -11.12
CA GLY A 6 6.66 4.16 -9.94
C GLY A 6 8.14 4.31 -10.27
N LYS A 7 9.00 4.52 -9.27
CA LYS A 7 10.46 4.48 -9.43
C LYS A 7 10.94 3.02 -9.50
N PRO A 8 11.97 2.70 -10.30
CA PRO A 8 12.58 1.38 -10.27
C PRO A 8 13.17 1.10 -8.89
N PHE A 9 13.28 -0.17 -8.56
CA PHE A 9 13.96 -0.58 -7.35
C PHE A 9 15.45 -0.27 -7.42
N ASN A 10 15.96 0.33 -6.36
CA ASN A 10 17.38 0.35 -6.06
C ASN A 10 17.71 -0.76 -5.05
N GLU A 11 19.00 -0.92 -4.76
CA GLU A 11 19.51 -1.92 -3.80
C GLU A 11 18.79 -1.87 -2.44
N LYS A 12 18.58 -0.66 -1.90
CA LYS A 12 17.86 -0.50 -0.64
C LYS A 12 16.45 -1.04 -0.78
N ASP A 13 15.72 -0.66 -1.83
CA ASP A 13 14.33 -1.09 -2.01
C ASP A 13 14.22 -2.62 -2.15
N LEU A 14 15.17 -3.27 -2.82
CA LEU A 14 15.28 -4.74 -2.86
C LEU A 14 15.54 -5.32 -1.46
N GLN A 15 16.51 -4.78 -0.70
CA GLN A 15 16.74 -5.20 0.70
C GLN A 15 15.49 -5.03 1.56
N GLY A 16 14.70 -3.97 1.33
CA GLY A 16 13.44 -3.73 2.04
C GLY A 16 12.29 -4.65 1.61
N LEU A 17 12.27 -5.06 0.34
CA LEU A 17 11.31 -6.03 -0.20
C LEU A 17 11.55 -7.41 0.41
N CYS A 18 12.83 -7.81 0.47
CA CYS A 18 13.29 -9.12 0.92
C CYS A 18 13.37 -9.21 2.46
N GLY A 19 13.69 -8.10 3.14
CA GLY A 19 13.84 -8.10 4.59
C GLY A 19 12.55 -8.41 5.35
N VAL A 20 12.62 -9.30 6.33
CA VAL A 20 11.61 -9.39 7.40
C VAL A 20 11.92 -8.27 8.39
N ASN A 21 10.94 -7.41 8.65
CA ASN A 21 11.10 -6.31 9.60
C ASN A 21 12.26 -5.35 9.24
N ASN A 22 12.68 -5.24 7.96
CA ASN A 22 13.78 -4.38 7.51
C ASN A 22 13.39 -3.43 6.36
N GLY A 23 12.17 -2.90 6.39
CA GLY A 23 11.71 -1.97 5.36
C GLY A 23 12.57 -0.70 5.31
N THR A 24 12.97 -0.29 4.10
CA THR A 24 13.70 0.97 3.81
C THR A 24 13.02 2.25 4.28
N LYS A 25 11.82 2.13 4.84
CA LYS A 25 10.95 3.20 5.30
C LYS A 25 11.06 3.46 6.80
N LYS A 26 11.92 2.72 7.53
CA LYS A 26 12.09 2.82 8.99
C LYS A 26 12.49 4.21 9.48
N LYS A 27 13.28 4.97 8.70
CA LYS A 27 13.82 6.28 9.11
C LYS A 27 13.17 7.47 8.41
N ASN A 28 12.44 7.27 7.31
CA ASN A 28 11.85 8.37 6.55
C ASN A 28 10.37 8.59 6.96
N LEU A 29 10.08 9.78 7.50
CA LEU A 29 8.73 10.20 7.91
C LEU A 29 7.76 10.34 6.73
N GLU A 30 8.26 10.61 5.53
CA GLU A 30 7.46 10.78 4.31
C GLU A 30 7.06 9.45 3.65
N LYS A 31 7.77 8.35 3.97
CA LYS A 31 7.46 7.04 3.41
C LYS A 31 6.39 6.30 4.25
N THR A 32 5.31 5.89 3.59
CA THR A 32 4.19 5.14 4.17
C THR A 32 4.55 3.69 4.52
N GLY A 33 4.25 3.29 5.76
CA GLY A 33 4.46 1.93 6.28
C GLY A 33 5.85 1.71 6.89
N HIS A 34 5.93 0.91 7.96
CA HIS A 34 7.18 0.65 8.70
C HIS A 34 7.48 -0.85 8.92
N LYS A 35 6.51 -1.76 8.70
CA LYS A 35 6.66 -3.20 8.96
C LYS A 35 7.18 -4.03 7.77
N GLY A 36 7.13 -3.50 6.55
CA GLY A 36 7.60 -4.23 5.35
C GLY A 36 6.78 -5.49 5.01
N LEU A 37 5.52 -5.55 5.46
CA LEU A 37 4.62 -6.69 5.25
C LEU A 37 3.72 -6.55 4.01
N GLY A 38 3.59 -5.34 3.45
CA GLY A 38 2.60 -5.07 2.40
C GLY A 38 2.79 -5.91 1.13
N PHE A 39 4.03 -6.06 0.67
CA PHE A 39 4.32 -6.93 -0.47
C PHE A 39 4.10 -8.40 -0.12
N LYS A 40 4.50 -8.85 1.08
CA LYS A 40 4.43 -10.27 1.47
C LYS A 40 3.01 -10.84 1.48
N ALA A 41 1.98 -9.99 1.54
CA ALA A 41 0.58 -10.40 1.42
C ALA A 41 0.28 -11.13 0.09
N VAL A 42 1.05 -10.87 -0.98
CA VAL A 42 0.88 -11.56 -2.27
C VAL A 42 1.10 -13.07 -2.16
N PHE A 43 1.96 -13.51 -1.23
CA PHE A 43 2.28 -14.93 -1.05
C PHE A 43 1.15 -15.74 -0.40
N GLY A 44 0.15 -15.08 0.19
CA GLY A 44 -1.08 -15.76 0.61
C GLY A 44 -2.01 -16.10 -0.56
N LYS A 45 -1.72 -15.60 -1.77
CA LYS A 45 -2.54 -15.75 -2.97
C LYS A 45 -1.77 -16.26 -4.18
N SER A 46 -0.48 -16.51 -4.03
CA SER A 46 0.42 -16.86 -5.12
C SER A 46 1.69 -17.53 -4.61
N ASP A 47 2.10 -18.58 -5.30
CA ASP A 47 3.36 -19.28 -5.08
C ASP A 47 4.47 -18.84 -6.04
N LEU A 48 4.14 -17.98 -7.02
CA LEU A 48 5.05 -17.50 -8.05
C LEU A 48 4.76 -16.04 -8.43
N VAL A 49 5.74 -15.17 -8.14
CA VAL A 49 5.66 -13.74 -8.42
C VAL A 49 6.91 -13.29 -9.17
N TYR A 50 6.72 -12.77 -10.38
CA TYR A 50 7.77 -12.06 -11.11
C TYR A 50 7.71 -10.58 -10.82
N VAL A 51 8.88 -9.96 -10.74
CA VAL A 51 9.05 -8.52 -10.67
C VAL A 51 9.95 -8.09 -11.81
N ASN A 52 9.46 -7.14 -12.60
CA ASN A 52 10.28 -6.42 -13.56
C ASN A 52 10.57 -5.02 -12.99
N THR A 53 11.83 -4.61 -13.02
CA THR A 53 12.25 -3.27 -12.62
C THR A 53 13.34 -2.79 -13.58
N ASN A 54 13.10 -1.69 -14.31
CA ASN A 54 14.06 -1.15 -15.28
C ASN A 54 14.61 -2.22 -16.26
N SER A 55 13.73 -3.05 -16.82
CA SER A 55 14.09 -4.17 -17.71
C SER A 55 14.86 -5.34 -17.07
N GLU A 56 15.17 -5.26 -15.77
CA GLU A 56 15.72 -6.37 -15.00
C GLU A 56 14.61 -7.22 -14.38
N TRP A 57 14.88 -8.51 -14.19
CA TRP A 57 13.90 -9.47 -13.73
C TRP A 57 14.40 -10.27 -12.53
N PHE A 58 13.52 -10.42 -11.54
CA PHE A 58 13.68 -11.39 -10.48
C PHE A 58 12.32 -11.98 -10.11
N ARG A 59 12.32 -13.14 -9.47
CA ARG A 59 11.10 -13.82 -9.04
C ARG A 59 11.17 -14.34 -7.62
N PHE A 60 10.01 -14.55 -7.03
CA PHE A 60 9.81 -15.32 -5.81
C PHE A 60 9.04 -16.56 -6.21
N ASP A 61 9.58 -17.74 -5.92
CA ASP A 61 9.10 -19.00 -6.47
C ASP A 61 9.26 -20.11 -5.42
N SER A 62 8.12 -20.65 -4.96
CA SER A 62 8.11 -21.71 -3.94
C SER A 62 8.63 -23.06 -4.45
N SER A 63 8.64 -23.25 -5.77
CA SER A 63 9.15 -24.46 -6.43
C SER A 63 10.65 -24.40 -6.69
N TYR A 64 11.28 -23.23 -6.56
CA TYR A 64 12.70 -23.07 -6.84
C TYR A 64 13.56 -23.95 -5.93
N ARG A 65 14.41 -24.77 -6.56
CA ARG A 65 15.41 -25.60 -5.88
C ARG A 65 16.74 -24.89 -5.92
N ILE A 66 17.12 -24.30 -4.79
CA ILE A 66 18.42 -23.66 -4.63
C ILE A 66 19.54 -24.71 -4.60
N LYS A 67 20.68 -24.40 -5.21
CA LYS A 67 21.89 -25.21 -5.04
C LYS A 67 22.40 -25.10 -3.60
N TRP A 68 22.73 -26.23 -2.99
CA TRP A 68 23.29 -26.25 -1.64
C TRP A 68 24.57 -25.40 -1.58
N SER A 69 24.68 -24.55 -0.55
CA SER A 69 25.85 -23.71 -0.36
C SER A 69 26.81 -24.35 0.63
N GLU A 70 28.11 -24.39 0.29
CA GLU A 70 29.17 -24.82 1.21
C GLU A 70 29.22 -23.96 2.48
N LEU A 71 28.71 -22.72 2.43
CA LEU A 71 28.63 -21.81 3.58
C LEU A 71 27.56 -22.22 4.61
N TRP A 72 26.71 -23.20 4.30
CA TRP A 72 25.63 -23.65 5.19
C TRP A 72 26.09 -24.72 6.20
N GLY A 73 27.39 -25.07 6.19
CA GLY A 73 28.03 -25.87 7.23
C GLY A 73 27.85 -27.39 7.12
N THR A 74 27.02 -27.88 6.20
CA THR A 74 26.95 -29.30 5.84
C THR A 74 27.29 -29.49 4.36
N LYS A 75 27.68 -30.72 3.99
CA LYS A 75 28.04 -31.06 2.60
C LYS A 75 26.89 -30.96 1.61
N ASP A 76 25.67 -31.28 2.05
CA ASP A 76 24.46 -31.34 1.23
C ASP A 76 23.20 -31.15 2.08
N GLN A 77 22.07 -31.01 1.39
CA GLN A 77 20.74 -30.86 1.98
C GLN A 77 20.38 -32.08 2.82
N GLU A 78 20.62 -33.29 2.33
CA GLU A 78 20.27 -34.54 3.01
C GLU A 78 20.93 -34.64 4.39
N THR A 79 22.22 -34.29 4.48
CA THR A 79 22.95 -34.26 5.75
C THR A 79 22.39 -33.22 6.70
N TRP A 80 22.00 -32.05 6.19
CA TRP A 80 21.37 -31.03 7.03
C TRP A 80 20.02 -31.50 7.57
N GLU A 81 19.20 -32.12 6.72
CA GLU A 81 17.87 -32.63 7.10
C GLU A 81 17.97 -33.74 8.15
N LEU A 82 18.90 -34.67 7.97
CA LEU A 82 19.20 -35.72 8.96
C LEU A 82 19.64 -35.13 10.30
N ASN A 83 20.57 -34.16 10.29
CA ASN A 83 21.07 -33.54 11.51
C ASN A 83 20.02 -32.70 12.26
N ASN A 84 18.96 -32.24 11.57
CA ASN A 84 17.92 -31.37 12.14
C ASN A 84 16.57 -32.08 12.32
N ASP A 85 16.45 -33.35 11.93
CA ASP A 85 15.21 -34.15 11.95
C ASP A 85 14.02 -33.43 11.28
N ARG A 86 14.28 -32.80 10.13
CA ARG A 86 13.25 -32.07 9.35
C ARG A 86 13.69 -31.83 7.92
N GLN A 87 12.70 -31.68 7.04
CA GLN A 87 12.96 -31.22 5.67
C GLN A 87 13.42 -29.75 5.64
N PHE A 88 14.33 -29.46 4.73
CA PHE A 88 14.77 -28.12 4.44
C PHE A 88 13.71 -27.41 3.60
N ILE A 89 13.20 -26.31 4.15
CA ILE A 89 12.27 -25.44 3.46
C ILE A 89 13.02 -24.15 3.15
N TYR A 90 13.29 -23.93 1.87
CA TYR A 90 13.89 -22.68 1.42
C TYR A 90 12.91 -21.53 1.66
N PRO A 91 13.30 -20.45 2.38
CA PRO A 91 12.41 -19.33 2.68
C PRO A 91 12.27 -18.40 1.46
N TRP A 92 11.63 -18.91 0.42
CA TRP A 92 11.52 -18.28 -0.90
C TRP A 92 10.85 -16.91 -0.83
N GLN A 93 9.93 -16.64 0.10
CA GLN A 93 9.21 -15.37 0.23
C GLN A 93 10.10 -14.16 0.57
N ILE A 94 11.34 -14.41 0.99
CA ILE A 94 12.30 -13.37 1.37
C ILE A 94 13.61 -13.47 0.59
N ASN A 95 13.73 -14.45 -0.31
CA ASN A 95 14.91 -14.63 -1.14
C ASN A 95 14.54 -14.54 -2.62
N PRO A 96 14.80 -13.40 -3.28
CA PRO A 96 14.52 -13.24 -4.69
C PRO A 96 15.50 -14.07 -5.52
N ILE A 97 15.01 -14.59 -6.63
CA ILE A 97 15.78 -15.36 -7.59
C ILE A 97 15.97 -14.48 -8.83
N TRP A 98 17.22 -14.10 -9.08
CA TRP A 98 17.58 -13.44 -10.34
C TRP A 98 17.11 -14.30 -11.51
N THR A 99 16.37 -13.69 -12.42
CA THR A 99 15.69 -14.39 -13.51
C THR A 99 16.14 -13.75 -14.80
N SER A 100 16.77 -14.51 -15.68
CA SER A 100 17.09 -14.01 -17.02
C SER A 100 15.81 -13.83 -17.84
N GLN A 101 15.84 -12.95 -18.84
CA GLN A 101 14.68 -12.74 -19.69
C GLN A 101 14.20 -14.04 -20.38
N ALA A 102 15.12 -14.95 -20.72
CA ALA A 102 14.80 -16.24 -21.33
C ALA A 102 14.00 -17.18 -20.40
N GLU A 103 14.12 -17.02 -19.09
CA GLU A 103 13.36 -17.79 -18.10
C GLU A 103 11.94 -17.25 -17.88
N VAL A 104 11.64 -16.03 -18.34
CA VAL A 104 10.31 -15.44 -18.20
C VAL A 104 9.41 -15.98 -19.34
N PRO A 105 8.21 -16.50 -19.05
CA PRO A 105 7.28 -16.93 -20.10
C PRO A 105 7.04 -15.86 -21.19
N ASN A 106 7.09 -16.26 -22.46
CA ASN A 106 6.98 -15.34 -23.60
C ASN A 106 5.69 -14.49 -23.57
N VAL A 107 4.58 -15.07 -23.09
CA VAL A 107 3.32 -14.34 -22.91
C VAL A 107 3.45 -13.14 -21.96
N ILE A 108 4.24 -13.27 -20.89
CA ILE A 108 4.50 -12.20 -19.92
C ILE A 108 5.39 -11.14 -20.57
N GLN A 109 6.47 -11.56 -21.25
CA GLN A 109 7.38 -10.65 -21.95
C GLN A 109 6.64 -9.81 -22.98
N THR A 110 5.84 -10.47 -23.82
CA THR A 110 5.02 -9.82 -24.85
C THR A 110 4.03 -8.82 -24.23
N TYR A 111 3.34 -9.21 -23.14
CA TYR A 111 2.42 -8.31 -22.44
C TYR A 111 3.13 -7.07 -21.91
N ILE A 112 4.27 -7.22 -21.24
CA ILE A 112 5.02 -6.08 -20.70
C ILE A 112 5.48 -5.14 -21.82
N THR A 113 6.04 -5.69 -22.89
CA THR A 113 6.51 -4.91 -24.04
C THR A 113 5.37 -4.16 -24.73
N LEU A 114 4.18 -4.76 -24.87
CA LEU A 114 3.07 -4.13 -25.59
C LEU A 114 2.21 -3.21 -24.72
N LYS A 115 1.95 -3.59 -23.47
CA LYS A 115 0.97 -2.91 -22.59
C LYS A 115 1.61 -2.11 -21.46
N CYS A 116 2.84 -2.43 -21.08
CA CYS A 116 3.50 -1.83 -19.93
C CYS A 116 4.82 -1.13 -20.28
N TYR A 117 5.10 -0.82 -21.55
CA TYR A 117 6.36 -0.25 -22.02
C TYR A 117 6.80 1.06 -21.33
N ARG A 118 5.88 1.81 -20.73
CA ARG A 118 6.17 3.03 -19.94
C ARG A 118 6.40 2.75 -18.45
N SER A 119 6.23 1.52 -18.01
CA SER A 119 6.28 1.14 -16.60
C SER A 119 7.72 0.87 -16.21
N GLN A 120 8.16 1.50 -15.14
CA GLN A 120 9.50 1.26 -14.58
C GLN A 120 9.49 0.05 -13.64
N VAL A 121 8.31 -0.33 -13.11
CA VAL A 121 8.12 -1.50 -12.26
C VAL A 121 6.82 -2.22 -12.64
N ALA A 122 6.88 -3.54 -12.75
CA ALA A 122 5.71 -4.39 -12.92
C ALA A 122 5.76 -5.61 -12.00
N TYR A 123 4.58 -6.01 -11.50
CA TYR A 123 4.39 -7.21 -10.69
C TYR A 123 3.47 -8.18 -11.42
N ILE A 124 3.97 -9.39 -11.64
CA ILE A 124 3.23 -10.45 -12.29
C ILE A 124 3.06 -11.56 -11.28
N ILE A 125 1.83 -11.69 -10.80
CA ILE A 125 1.45 -12.60 -9.73
C ILE A 125 0.65 -13.74 -10.37
N LEU A 126 1.14 -14.97 -10.24
CA LEU A 126 0.38 -16.16 -10.64
C LEU A 126 -0.63 -16.47 -9.55
N LEU A 127 -1.91 -16.18 -9.80
CA LEU A 127 -2.95 -16.30 -8.79
C LEU A 127 -3.37 -17.76 -8.57
N ASN A 128 -3.47 -18.17 -7.31
CA ASN A 128 -4.00 -19.49 -6.94
C ASN A 128 -5.51 -19.57 -7.19
N SER A 129 -6.25 -18.46 -7.00
CA SER A 129 -7.67 -18.30 -7.32
C SER A 129 -7.93 -16.92 -7.93
N SER A 130 -8.46 -16.89 -9.16
CA SER A 130 -8.71 -15.62 -9.85
C SER A 130 -10.01 -14.95 -9.42
N ASP A 131 -10.99 -15.71 -8.92
CA ASP A 131 -12.33 -15.21 -8.61
C ASP A 131 -12.35 -14.42 -7.30
N GLU A 132 -11.62 -14.88 -6.28
CA GLU A 132 -11.44 -14.14 -5.02
C GLU A 132 -10.83 -12.75 -5.27
N ILE A 133 -9.83 -12.69 -6.15
CA ILE A 133 -9.14 -11.43 -6.48
C ILE A 133 -10.04 -10.51 -7.29
N ARG A 134 -10.83 -11.04 -8.25
CA ARG A 134 -11.84 -10.24 -8.95
C ARG A 134 -12.83 -9.63 -7.97
N SER A 135 -13.41 -10.45 -7.08
CA SER A 135 -14.36 -9.97 -6.08
C SER A 135 -13.75 -8.90 -5.17
N ALA A 136 -12.51 -9.09 -4.73
CA ALA A 136 -11.80 -8.09 -3.93
C ALA A 136 -11.54 -6.78 -4.70
N ILE A 137 -11.23 -6.85 -6.00
CA ILE A 137 -11.07 -5.67 -6.85
C ILE A 137 -12.40 -4.95 -7.04
N ASP A 138 -13.50 -5.68 -7.25
CA ASP A 138 -14.82 -5.08 -7.42
C ASP A 138 -15.29 -4.38 -6.13
N GLN A 139 -15.09 -5.01 -4.96
CA GLN A 139 -15.31 -4.36 -3.66
C GLN A 139 -14.44 -3.10 -3.48
N LEU A 140 -13.19 -3.12 -3.96
CA LEU A 140 -12.30 -1.97 -3.88
C LEU A 140 -12.77 -0.80 -4.75
N LYS A 141 -13.39 -1.08 -5.91
CA LYS A 141 -14.00 -0.05 -6.77
C LYS A 141 -15.19 0.63 -6.09
N GLU A 142 -15.95 -0.11 -5.30
CA GLU A 142 -17.10 0.42 -4.53
C GLU A 142 -16.68 1.32 -3.35
N GLN A 143 -15.40 1.32 -2.97
CA GLN A 143 -14.86 2.11 -1.85
C GLN A 143 -13.78 3.12 -2.29
N PRO A 144 -14.11 4.07 -3.19
CA PRO A 144 -13.13 4.96 -3.81
C PRO A 144 -12.46 5.93 -2.82
N TYR A 145 -13.09 6.21 -1.68
CA TYR A 145 -12.50 7.01 -0.59
C TYR A 145 -11.29 6.33 0.07
N THR A 146 -11.09 5.02 -0.12
CA THR A 146 -9.88 4.28 0.30
C THR A 146 -8.60 4.97 -0.15
N PHE A 147 -8.66 5.64 -1.31
CA PHE A 147 -7.52 6.27 -1.96
C PHE A 147 -7.35 7.76 -1.61
N LEU A 148 -8.23 8.32 -0.77
CA LEU A 148 -8.30 9.76 -0.49
C LEU A 148 -6.98 10.34 0.02
N PHE A 149 -6.23 9.62 0.87
CA PHE A 149 -4.99 10.12 1.46
C PHE A 149 -3.71 9.62 0.79
N LEU A 150 -3.83 9.04 -0.42
CA LEU A 150 -2.66 8.74 -1.24
C LEU A 150 -1.98 10.06 -1.68
N ARG A 151 -0.64 10.09 -1.53
CA ARG A 151 0.18 11.28 -1.76
C ARG A 151 0.59 11.46 -3.22
N ASN A 152 1.00 10.36 -3.86
CA ASN A 152 1.68 10.39 -5.17
C ASN A 152 0.92 9.60 -6.25
N ILE A 153 -0.31 9.17 -5.97
CA ILE A 153 -1.14 8.41 -6.91
C ILE A 153 -2.31 9.31 -7.30
N SER A 154 -2.36 9.68 -8.57
CA SER A 154 -3.43 10.50 -9.16
C SER A 154 -4.38 9.69 -10.05
N LYS A 155 -3.99 8.48 -10.45
CA LYS A 155 -4.77 7.62 -11.34
C LYS A 155 -4.52 6.15 -11.01
N ILE A 156 -5.59 5.38 -10.95
CA ILE A 156 -5.57 3.92 -10.83
C ILE A 156 -6.45 3.38 -11.96
N THR A 157 -5.92 2.41 -12.71
CA THR A 157 -6.61 1.80 -13.83
C THR A 157 -6.78 0.32 -13.57
N PHE A 158 -8.02 -0.16 -13.66
CA PHE A 158 -8.37 -1.57 -13.57
C PHE A 158 -8.70 -2.06 -14.98
N ASP A 159 -7.78 -2.84 -15.55
CA ASP A 159 -7.93 -3.44 -16.88
C ASP A 159 -8.29 -4.92 -16.70
N MET A 160 -9.59 -5.22 -16.68
CA MET A 160 -10.13 -6.57 -16.51
C MET A 160 -11.05 -6.94 -17.69
N LYS A 161 -12.38 -7.04 -17.47
CA LYS A 161 -13.36 -7.20 -18.56
C LYS A 161 -13.67 -5.86 -19.23
N HIS A 162 -13.72 -4.81 -18.41
CA HIS A 162 -13.91 -3.43 -18.83
C HIS A 162 -12.77 -2.59 -18.27
N LEU A 163 -12.49 -1.48 -18.94
CA LEU A 163 -11.49 -0.51 -18.51
C LEU A 163 -12.15 0.44 -17.51
N ASP A 164 -11.80 0.29 -16.24
CA ASP A 164 -12.25 1.19 -15.19
C ASP A 164 -11.11 2.12 -14.75
N ILE A 165 -11.41 3.40 -14.55
CA ILE A 165 -10.43 4.43 -14.22
C ILE A 165 -10.89 5.21 -13.00
N LEU A 166 -10.14 5.09 -11.91
CA LEU A 166 -10.25 5.97 -10.75
C LEU A 166 -9.23 7.11 -10.89
N SER A 167 -9.71 8.35 -10.81
CA SER A 167 -8.89 9.56 -10.85
C SER A 167 -8.97 10.31 -9.52
N ILE A 168 -7.83 10.79 -9.06
CA ILE A 168 -7.66 11.51 -7.80
C ILE A 168 -6.97 12.82 -8.13
N VAL A 169 -7.72 13.91 -8.11
CA VAL A 169 -7.23 15.26 -8.42
C VAL A 169 -7.19 16.05 -7.14
N TYR A 170 -6.06 16.71 -6.87
CA TYR A 170 -5.93 17.62 -5.74
C TYR A 170 -5.63 19.02 -6.26
N ASP A 171 -6.58 19.92 -6.04
CA ASP A 171 -6.44 21.34 -6.30
C ASP A 171 -5.80 22.00 -5.07
N MET A 172 -4.58 22.52 -5.26
CA MET A 172 -3.80 23.14 -4.20
C MET A 172 -4.36 24.50 -3.79
N ASP A 173 -4.99 25.24 -4.71
CA ASP A 173 -5.41 26.62 -4.50
C ASP A 173 -6.62 26.67 -3.57
N CYS A 174 -7.58 25.76 -3.78
CA CYS A 174 -8.75 25.62 -2.93
C CYS A 174 -8.65 24.48 -1.91
N CYS A 175 -7.51 23.78 -1.83
CA CYS A 175 -7.31 22.62 -0.96
C CYS A 175 -8.38 21.53 -1.13
N LEU A 176 -8.91 21.38 -2.35
CA LEU A 176 -10.02 20.49 -2.67
C LEU A 176 -9.50 19.23 -3.36
N LYS A 177 -9.86 18.07 -2.81
CA LYS A 177 -9.55 16.77 -3.41
C LYS A 177 -10.79 16.16 -4.02
N LYS A 178 -10.75 15.87 -5.32
CA LYS A 178 -11.84 15.26 -6.07
C LYS A 178 -11.49 13.81 -6.41
N ILE A 179 -12.43 12.91 -6.17
CA ILE A 179 -12.32 11.50 -6.55
C ILE A 179 -13.41 11.22 -7.58
N SER A 180 -12.98 10.73 -8.74
CA SER A 180 -13.85 10.37 -9.85
C SER A 180 -13.61 8.93 -10.28
N PHE A 181 -14.65 8.26 -10.75
CA PHE A 181 -14.58 6.93 -11.32
C PHE A 181 -15.27 6.94 -12.67
N ASN A 182 -14.58 6.48 -13.72
CA ASN A 182 -15.07 6.52 -15.10
C ASN A 182 -15.60 7.90 -15.51
N GLN A 183 -14.86 8.96 -15.11
CA GLN A 183 -15.19 10.39 -15.32
C GLN A 183 -16.35 10.94 -14.49
N GLU A 184 -17.13 10.10 -13.82
CA GLU A 184 -18.17 10.53 -12.88
C GLU A 184 -17.55 10.95 -11.55
N MET A 185 -17.91 12.13 -11.04
CA MET A 185 -17.45 12.62 -9.74
C MET A 185 -18.20 11.89 -8.62
N ILE A 186 -17.45 11.17 -7.78
CA ILE A 186 -18.02 10.39 -6.68
C ILE A 186 -18.05 11.20 -5.39
N SER A 187 -16.96 11.93 -5.11
CA SER A 187 -16.86 12.70 -3.88
C SER A 187 -15.80 13.78 -3.96
N GLN A 188 -16.00 14.80 -3.13
CA GLN A 188 -15.08 15.93 -2.99
C GLN A 188 -14.84 16.22 -1.51
N TRP A 189 -13.61 16.62 -1.22
CA TRP A 189 -13.12 16.73 0.15
C TRP A 189 -12.19 17.92 0.30
N PHE A 190 -12.53 18.85 1.19
CA PHE A 190 -11.57 19.87 1.62
C PHE A 190 -10.54 19.24 2.55
N ILE A 191 -9.26 19.34 2.18
CA ILE A 191 -8.15 18.78 2.94
C ILE A 191 -7.44 19.89 3.69
N LYS A 192 -7.50 19.84 5.03
CA LYS A 192 -6.71 20.72 5.89
C LYS A 192 -5.57 19.95 6.52
N ARG A 193 -4.34 20.42 6.32
CA ARG A 193 -3.15 19.94 7.05
C ARG A 193 -2.96 20.75 8.33
N LEU A 194 -2.82 20.06 9.44
CA LEU A 194 -2.47 20.59 10.75
C LEU A 194 -1.12 20.02 11.17
N LYS A 195 -0.33 20.86 11.85
CA LYS A 195 0.92 20.49 12.50
C LYS A 195 0.72 20.68 14.00
N LEU A 196 0.89 19.62 14.76
CA LEU A 196 0.71 19.62 16.21
C LEU A 196 2.04 19.31 16.87
N ASP A 197 2.45 20.14 17.84
CA ASP A 197 3.60 19.83 18.67
C ASP A 197 3.30 18.61 19.55
N VAL A 198 4.25 17.67 19.59
CA VAL A 198 4.14 16.47 20.40
C VAL A 198 4.66 16.78 21.80
N PRO A 199 3.80 16.73 22.84
CA PRO A 199 4.21 17.06 24.20
C PRO A 199 5.35 16.17 24.70
N ASP A 200 6.22 16.72 25.53
CA ASP A 200 7.39 16.00 26.06
C ASP A 200 7.03 14.72 26.80
N THR A 201 5.92 14.74 27.54
CA THR A 201 5.37 13.55 28.22
C THR A 201 5.08 12.42 27.23
N VAL A 202 4.48 12.73 26.08
CA VAL A 202 4.19 11.77 25.01
C VAL A 202 5.50 11.29 24.37
N ARG A 203 6.44 12.19 24.08
CA ARG A 203 7.76 11.83 23.50
C ARG A 203 8.53 10.87 24.43
N CYS A 204 8.54 11.13 25.73
CA CYS A 204 9.17 10.25 26.73
C CYS A 204 8.52 8.87 26.75
N ASN A 205 7.19 8.77 26.65
CA ASN A 205 6.48 7.49 26.61
C ASN A 205 6.80 6.72 25.32
N LEU A 206 6.79 7.40 24.17
CA LEU A 206 7.13 6.82 22.87
C LEU A 206 8.56 6.27 22.83
N ALA A 207 9.52 6.98 23.45
CA ALA A 207 10.92 6.56 23.48
C ALA A 207 11.14 5.26 24.29
N LYS A 208 10.38 5.07 25.37
CA LYS A 208 10.45 3.88 26.25
C LYS A 208 9.78 2.65 25.62
N ASP A 209 8.82 2.85 24.73
CA ASP A 209 8.06 1.76 24.13
C ASP A 209 8.85 1.07 23.00
N ARG A 210 9.10 -0.23 23.17
CA ARG A 210 9.81 -1.07 22.18
C ARG A 210 8.95 -1.35 20.94
N LYS A 211 7.62 -1.28 21.03
CA LYS A 211 6.68 -1.51 19.93
C LYS A 211 6.56 -0.29 19.01
N VAL A 212 6.98 0.89 19.47
CA VAL A 212 6.97 2.13 18.68
C VAL A 212 8.07 2.10 17.63
N PRO A 213 7.75 2.34 16.34
CA PRO A 213 8.75 2.45 15.28
C PRO A 213 9.75 3.58 15.55
N GLU A 214 11.03 3.37 15.25
CA GLU A 214 12.10 4.35 15.53
C GLU A 214 11.79 5.77 15.04
N LYS A 215 11.23 5.92 13.83
CA LYS A 215 10.87 7.23 13.28
C LYS A 215 9.86 8.02 14.11
N LEU A 216 9.06 7.36 14.95
CA LEU A 216 8.07 8.01 15.81
C LEU A 216 8.59 8.27 17.22
N LYS A 217 9.68 7.63 17.64
CA LYS A 217 10.22 7.80 19.02
C LYS A 217 10.66 9.22 19.33
N PHE A 218 11.17 9.93 18.34
CA PHE A 218 11.76 11.27 18.50
C PHE A 218 11.01 12.35 17.72
N ILE A 219 9.78 12.06 17.30
CA ILE A 219 8.99 13.01 16.52
C ILE A 219 8.63 14.23 17.40
N LYS A 220 8.88 15.43 16.88
CA LYS A 220 8.53 16.69 17.54
C LYS A 220 7.20 17.26 17.06
N ILE A 221 6.87 17.05 15.79
CA ILE A 221 5.66 17.57 15.16
C ILE A 221 4.91 16.40 14.54
N ALA A 222 3.66 16.22 14.96
CA ALA A 222 2.72 15.31 14.34
C ALA A 222 1.94 16.02 13.23
N GLU A 223 1.84 15.38 12.07
CA GLU A 223 1.00 15.86 10.97
C GLU A 223 -0.36 15.17 11.03
N VAL A 224 -1.42 15.98 10.99
CA VAL A 224 -2.80 15.52 10.93
C VAL A 224 -3.46 16.13 9.71
N PHE A 225 -4.14 15.30 8.92
CA PHE A 225 -4.95 15.74 7.80
C PHE A 225 -6.42 15.55 8.16
N LEU A 226 -7.19 16.62 8.06
CA LEU A 226 -8.64 16.61 8.18
C LEU A 226 -9.25 16.68 6.78
N ALA A 227 -10.23 15.83 6.51
CA ALA A 227 -10.97 15.88 5.25
C ALA A 227 -12.47 16.05 5.50
N ALA A 228 -13.01 17.21 5.12
CA ALA A 228 -14.42 17.54 5.23
C ALA A 228 -15.11 17.26 3.89
N LYS A 229 -16.21 16.48 3.91
CA LYS A 229 -16.96 16.11 2.72
C LYS A 229 -17.72 17.33 2.19
N TYR A 230 -17.63 17.58 0.89
CA TYR A 230 -18.22 18.73 0.22
C TYR A 230 -19.08 18.29 -0.97
N PHE A 231 -20.19 19.00 -1.17
CA PHE A 231 -21.05 18.89 -2.35
C PHE A 231 -21.03 20.21 -3.11
N ASP A 232 -20.92 20.12 -4.43
CA ASP A 232 -20.96 21.30 -5.29
C ASP A 232 -22.32 22.00 -5.18
N PRO A 233 -22.35 23.31 -5.45
CA PRO A 233 -23.58 24.04 -5.62
C PRO A 233 -24.42 23.42 -6.76
N ILE A 234 -25.72 23.35 -6.55
CA ILE A 234 -26.66 22.85 -7.57
C ILE A 234 -27.27 24.07 -8.25
N MET A 235 -27.18 24.10 -9.58
CA MET A 235 -27.87 25.06 -10.43
C MET A 235 -29.07 24.38 -11.08
N ASP A 236 -30.15 25.10 -11.32
CA ASP A 236 -31.25 24.63 -12.16
C ASP A 236 -30.92 24.74 -13.65
N GLU A 237 -31.84 24.31 -14.50
CA GLU A 237 -31.74 24.39 -15.97
C GLU A 237 -31.59 25.83 -16.51
N ASN A 238 -31.91 26.83 -15.68
CA ASN A 238 -31.84 28.25 -16.01
C ASN A 238 -30.63 28.94 -15.35
N ASN A 239 -29.67 28.18 -14.81
CA ASN A 239 -28.47 28.67 -14.09
C ASN A 239 -28.77 29.44 -12.79
N TYR A 240 -29.95 29.28 -12.18
CA TYR A 240 -30.20 29.80 -10.84
C TYR A 240 -29.70 28.82 -9.78
N LEU A 241 -29.08 29.38 -8.73
CA LEU A 241 -28.56 28.63 -7.61
C LEU A 241 -29.70 28.02 -6.79
N VAL A 242 -29.81 26.69 -6.83
CA VAL A 242 -30.77 25.89 -6.04
C VAL A 242 -30.17 25.51 -4.68
N ASN A 243 -28.85 25.29 -4.63
CA ASN A 243 -28.12 24.98 -3.40
C ASN A 243 -26.73 25.61 -3.47
N ASP A 244 -26.28 26.25 -2.39
CA ASP A 244 -25.03 27.00 -2.29
C ASP A 244 -23.75 26.14 -2.14
N GLY A 245 -23.90 24.82 -2.24
CA GLY A 245 -22.82 23.87 -1.98
C GLY A 245 -22.62 23.76 -0.47
N SER A 246 -22.43 22.55 0.04
CA SER A 246 -22.48 22.34 1.49
C SER A 246 -21.45 21.35 2.01
N LEU A 247 -20.94 21.67 3.20
CA LEU A 247 -20.17 20.73 4.00
C LEU A 247 -21.11 19.74 4.66
N ARG A 248 -20.83 18.45 4.50
CA ARG A 248 -21.60 17.37 5.11
C ARG A 248 -20.82 16.74 6.25
N LYS A 249 -21.45 16.71 7.43
CA LYS A 249 -20.98 15.89 8.56
C LYS A 249 -21.06 14.41 8.21
N LEU A 250 -20.01 13.67 8.56
CA LEU A 250 -19.99 12.22 8.40
C LEU A 250 -20.92 11.52 9.39
N ASN A 251 -21.57 10.46 8.93
CA ASN A 251 -22.28 9.55 9.82
C ASN A 251 -21.32 8.56 10.51
N GLU A 252 -21.82 7.77 11.46
CA GLU A 252 -20.99 6.86 12.26
C GLU A 252 -20.26 5.80 11.41
N ASN A 253 -20.88 5.36 10.32
CA ASN A 253 -20.32 4.35 9.41
C ASN A 253 -19.24 4.92 8.49
N GLU A 254 -19.33 6.21 8.16
CA GLU A 254 -18.33 6.94 7.36
C GLU A 254 -17.14 7.40 8.21
N SER A 255 -17.30 7.48 9.53
CA SER A 255 -16.32 8.07 10.45
C SER A 255 -15.20 7.09 10.86
N ILE A 256 -14.43 6.66 9.87
CA ILE A 256 -13.25 5.81 10.06
C ILE A 256 -11.98 6.66 10.19
N LEU A 257 -11.03 6.18 11.01
CA LEU A 257 -9.69 6.76 11.03
C LEU A 257 -8.86 6.26 9.85
N PHE A 258 -7.98 7.13 9.36
CA PHE A 258 -7.01 6.81 8.33
C PHE A 258 -5.60 6.82 8.90
N SER A 259 -4.83 5.81 8.49
CA SER A 259 -3.37 5.85 8.58
C SER A 259 -2.84 5.49 7.20
N TYR A 260 -2.76 6.51 6.35
CA TYR A 260 -2.51 6.48 4.90
C TYR A 260 -3.58 5.75 4.07
N LEU A 261 -4.09 4.65 4.57
CA LEU A 261 -5.22 3.85 4.10
C LEU A 261 -6.28 3.81 5.20
N PRO A 262 -7.55 3.48 4.88
CA PRO A 262 -8.59 3.33 5.87
C PRO A 262 -8.21 2.28 6.94
N THR A 263 -8.71 2.48 8.15
CA THR A 263 -8.64 1.52 9.25
C THR A 263 -10.05 1.01 9.56
N LYS A 264 -10.16 0.05 10.47
CA LYS A 264 -11.45 -0.41 11.01
C LYS A 264 -11.84 0.32 12.31
N ILE A 265 -11.14 1.40 12.65
CA ILE A 265 -11.36 2.16 13.89
C ILE A 265 -12.45 3.20 13.63
N THR A 266 -13.64 2.99 14.20
CA THR A 266 -14.83 3.87 14.09
C THR A 266 -15.24 4.50 15.41
N GLU A 267 -14.58 4.15 16.52
CA GLU A 267 -14.99 4.50 17.89
C GLU A 267 -15.08 6.00 18.20
N TYR A 268 -14.33 6.84 17.48
CA TYR A 268 -14.23 8.28 17.75
C TYR A 268 -15.33 9.12 17.10
N LYS A 269 -15.99 8.63 16.05
CA LYS A 269 -17.15 9.28 15.39
C LYS A 269 -16.95 10.76 15.05
N PHE A 270 -15.74 11.13 14.61
CA PHE A 270 -15.44 12.49 14.16
C PHE A 270 -16.35 12.93 13.00
N PRO A 271 -16.76 14.22 12.95
CA PRO A 271 -17.62 14.74 11.87
C PRO A 271 -16.91 14.83 10.51
N VAL A 272 -15.60 14.56 10.46
CA VAL A 272 -14.70 14.64 9.31
C VAL A 272 -13.75 13.45 9.33
N LEU A 273 -13.15 13.10 8.19
CA LEU A 273 -12.13 12.05 8.15
C LEU A 273 -10.82 12.59 8.71
N ILE A 274 -10.12 11.76 9.49
CA ILE A 274 -8.83 12.11 10.07
C ILE A 274 -7.78 11.11 9.60
N ASN A 275 -6.73 11.63 8.97
CA ASN A 275 -5.56 10.85 8.58
C ASN A 275 -4.32 11.33 9.35
N ALA A 276 -3.66 10.42 10.06
CA ALA A 276 -2.41 10.70 10.76
C ALA A 276 -1.53 9.45 10.87
N ASN A 277 -0.32 9.63 11.40
CA ASN A 277 0.60 8.52 11.68
C ASN A 277 0.23 7.82 13.00
N PHE A 278 -1.01 7.37 13.12
CA PHE A 278 -1.47 6.61 14.29
C PHE A 278 -0.61 5.36 14.52
N LEU A 279 -0.26 5.11 15.77
CA LEU A 279 0.28 3.84 16.20
C LEU A 279 -0.89 2.86 16.30
N ILE A 280 -0.96 1.89 15.39
CA ILE A 280 -2.07 0.93 15.32
C ILE A 280 -1.55 -0.50 15.42
N ASN A 281 -2.42 -1.40 15.91
CA ASN A 281 -2.12 -2.84 15.95
C ASN A 281 -1.96 -3.43 14.54
N ALA A 282 -1.50 -4.68 14.43
CA ALA A 282 -1.26 -5.32 13.12
C ALA A 282 -2.52 -5.41 12.26
N ASN A 283 -3.67 -5.66 12.89
CA ASN A 283 -4.96 -5.81 12.23
C ASN A 283 -5.63 -4.46 11.87
N ARG A 284 -5.03 -3.32 12.26
CA ARG A 284 -5.54 -1.95 12.01
C ARG A 284 -6.96 -1.71 12.55
N GLU A 285 -7.26 -2.35 13.68
CA GLU A 285 -8.57 -2.31 14.33
C GLU A 285 -8.56 -1.48 15.63
N GLN A 286 -7.37 -1.21 16.17
CA GLN A 286 -7.22 -0.49 17.44
C GLN A 286 -6.00 0.43 17.40
N ILE A 287 -6.11 1.57 18.08
CA ILE A 287 -4.97 2.43 18.40
C ILE A 287 -4.16 1.80 19.53
N HIS A 288 -2.85 1.86 19.42
CA HIS A 288 -1.92 1.46 20.47
C HIS A 288 -2.12 2.35 21.70
N THR A 289 -2.64 1.75 22.76
CA THR A 289 -2.69 2.35 24.08
C THR A 289 -1.47 1.84 24.82
N GLY A 290 -0.52 2.71 25.14
CA GLY A 290 0.82 2.37 25.66
C GLY A 290 0.84 1.73 27.05
N LYS A 291 0.21 0.56 27.19
CA LYS A 291 0.35 -0.35 28.33
C LYS A 291 1.51 -1.33 28.09
#